data_AF-A0A6J4JAS7-F1
#
_entry.id   AF-A0A6J4JAS7-F1
#
_cell.length_a   1.000
_cell.length_b   1.000
_cell.length_c   1.000
_cell.angle_alpha   90.00
_cell.angle_beta   90.00
_cell.angle_gamma   90.00
#
_symmetry.space_group_name_H-M   'P 1'
#
loop_
_entity.id
_entity.type
_entity.pdbx_description
1 polymer ?
#
loop_
_entity_poly.entity_id
_entity_poly.type
_entity_poly.pdbx_seq_one_letter_code
_entity_poly.pdbx_strand_id
1 'polypeptide(L)' 'DARPLVGLPTWVFHGARDQVVPVEESDAMVDALRAHGADVRYTVYPDAGHDSWTLAYAEDELYTWMFAHERTADG' A
#
# COMPACT_ATOMS: atom_id res chain seq x y z
N ASP A 1 0.54 15.14 -5.16
CA ASP A 1 2.02 15.23 -5.18
C ASP A 1 2.55 14.15 -4.24
N ALA A 2 3.28 13.17 -4.77
CA ALA A 2 3.74 12.00 -4.02
C ALA A 2 5.12 12.19 -3.36
N ARG A 3 5.81 13.32 -3.62
CA ARG A 3 7.17 13.59 -3.13
C ARG A 3 7.38 13.38 -1.62
N PRO A 4 6.44 13.72 -0.71
CA PRO A 4 6.63 13.47 0.72
C PRO A 4 6.69 11.99 1.12
N LEU A 5 6.19 11.09 0.27
CA LEU A 5 6.10 9.66 0.55
C LEU A 5 7.25 8.85 -0.06
N VAL A 6 8.08 9.45 -0.93
CA VAL A 6 9.13 8.73 -1.68
C VAL A 6 10.16 8.06 -0.77
N GLY A 7 10.43 8.64 0.39
CA GLY A 7 11.35 8.06 1.39
C GLY A 7 10.69 7.14 2.42
N LEU A 8 9.37 6.91 2.33
CA LEU A 8 8.62 6.11 3.29
C LEU A 8 8.27 4.74 2.67
N PRO A 9 8.76 3.63 3.25
CA PRO A 9 8.33 2.30 2.84
C PRO A 9 6.81 2.18 2.89
N THR A 10 6.21 1.82 1.76
CA THR A 10 4.74 1.82 1.61
C THR A 10 4.27 0.47 1.09
N TRP A 11 3.24 -0.10 1.72
CA TRP A 11 2.55 -1.30 1.24
C TRP A 11 1.06 -0.99 1.10
N VAL A 12 0.58 -1.00 -0.14
CA VAL A 12 -0.80 -0.72 -0.52
C VAL A 12 -1.57 -2.04 -0.67
N PHE A 13 -2.81 -2.08 -0.17
CA PHE A 13 -3.72 -3.22 -0.30
C PHE A 13 -5.06 -2.75 -0.87
N HIS A 14 -5.61 -3.46 -1.85
CA HIS A 14 -6.92 -3.13 -2.44
C HIS A 14 -7.70 -4.39 -2.81
N GLY A 15 -9.05 -4.32 -2.81
CA GLY A 15 -9.90 -5.39 -3.31
C GLY A 15 -10.30 -5.14 -4.77
N ALA A 16 -10.05 -6.09 -5.67
CA ALA A 16 -10.35 -5.92 -7.10
C ALA A 16 -11.86 -5.78 -7.40
N ARG A 17 -12.73 -6.17 -6.46
CA ARG A 17 -14.18 -6.07 -6.56
C ARG A 17 -14.76 -4.96 -5.68
N ASP A 18 -13.94 -4.03 -5.20
CA ASP A 18 -14.43 -2.88 -4.44
C ASP A 18 -15.35 -2.03 -5.33
N GLN A 19 -16.61 -1.89 -4.92
CA GLN A 19 -17.62 -1.08 -5.61
C GLN A 19 -17.82 0.31 -4.97
N VAL A 20 -17.15 0.57 -3.84
CA VAL A 20 -17.16 1.85 -3.13
C VAL A 20 -15.99 2.71 -3.58
N VAL A 21 -14.79 2.12 -3.67
CA VAL A 21 -13.58 2.79 -4.16
C VAL A 21 -12.99 1.95 -5.31
N PRO A 22 -13.04 2.43 -6.56
CA PRO A 22 -12.46 1.73 -7.70
C PRO A 22 -10.96 1.44 -7.49
N VAL A 23 -10.49 0.28 -7.96
CA VAL A 23 -9.08 -0.14 -7.80
C VAL A 23 -8.12 0.82 -8.49
N GLU A 24 -8.59 1.49 -9.54
CA GLU A 24 -7.87 2.49 -10.32
C GLU A 24 -7.39 3.68 -9.47
N GLU A 25 -8.05 3.98 -8.35
CA GLU A 25 -7.59 5.01 -7.41
C GLU A 25 -6.28 4.60 -6.73
N SER A 26 -6.15 3.32 -6.37
CA SER A 26 -4.90 2.76 -5.85
C SER A 26 -3.85 2.59 -6.94
N ASP A 27 -4.24 2.18 -8.15
CA ASP A 27 -3.31 2.11 -9.30
C ASP A 27 -2.66 3.47 -9.56
N ALA A 28 -3.45 4.54 -9.64
CA ALA A 28 -2.97 5.89 -9.88
C ALA A 28 -2.00 6.37 -8.78
N MET A 29 -2.28 6.05 -7.51
CA MET A 29 -1.40 6.37 -6.39
C MET A 29 -0.07 5.60 -6.48
N VAL A 30 -0.14 4.30 -6.74
CA VAL A 30 1.04 3.42 -6.84
C VAL A 30 1.91 3.83 -8.03
N ASP A 31 1.32 4.15 -9.17
CA ASP A 31 2.03 4.64 -10.35
C ASP A 31 2.71 5.99 -10.10
N ALA A 32 2.04 6.91 -9.41
CA ALA A 32 2.64 8.18 -9.02
C ALA A 32 3.85 7.99 -8.08
N LEU A 33 3.74 7.10 -7.08
CA LEU A 33 4.84 6.78 -6.17
C LEU A 33 6.02 6.14 -6.91
N ARG A 34 5.75 5.15 -7.77
CA ARG A 34 6.78 4.48 -8.60
C ARG A 34 7.47 5.44 -9.56
N ALA A 35 6.73 6.35 -10.18
CA ALA A 35 7.28 7.40 -11.05
C ALA A 35 8.26 8.33 -10.33
N HIS A 36 8.14 8.46 -9.00
CA HIS A 36 9.06 9.22 -8.17
C HIS A 36 10.15 8.36 -7.50
N GLY A 37 10.25 7.07 -7.85
CA GLY A 37 11.29 6.16 -7.34
C GLY A 37 11.04 5.63 -5.93
N ALA A 38 9.81 5.72 -5.42
CA ALA A 38 9.45 5.16 -4.12
C ALA A 38 9.45 3.62 -4.15
N ASP A 39 9.88 3.00 -3.05
CA ASP A 39 9.71 1.55 -2.84
C ASP A 39 8.29 1.25 -2.34
N VAL A 40 7.45 0.73 -3.24
CA VAL A 40 6.04 0.46 -2.99
C VAL A 40 5.71 -1.00 -3.25
N ARG A 41 5.26 -1.69 -2.21
CA ARG A 41 4.57 -2.98 -2.32
C ARG A 41 3.10 -2.73 -2.63
N TYR A 42 2.52 -3.51 -3.53
CA TYR A 42 1.11 -3.39 -3.90
C TYR A 42 0.48 -4.77 -4.04
N THR A 43 -0.52 -5.05 -3.21
CA THR A 43 -1.28 -6.30 -3.23
C THR A 43 -2.73 -6.00 -3.60
N VAL A 44 -3.22 -6.65 -4.65
CA VAL A 44 -4.63 -6.59 -5.05
C VAL A 44 -5.25 -7.96 -4.83
N TYR A 45 -6.26 -8.02 -3.97
CA TYR A 45 -7.00 -9.26 -3.71
C TYR A 45 -8.08 -9.44 -4.78
N PRO A 46 -8.00 -10.48 -5.63
CA PRO A 46 -8.85 -10.61 -6.82
C PRO A 46 -10.34 -10.82 -6.49
N ASP A 47 -10.63 -11.38 -5.32
CA ASP A 47 -11.99 -11.71 -4.89
C ASP A 47 -12.55 -10.78 -3.82
N ALA A 48 -11.74 -9.89 -3.24
CA ALA A 48 -12.18 -9.01 -2.17
C ALA A 48 -12.93 -7.78 -2.71
N GLY A 49 -13.98 -7.40 -1.99
CA GLY A 49 -14.67 -6.12 -2.17
C GLY A 49 -14.03 -5.01 -1.35
N HIS A 50 -14.86 -4.12 -0.80
CA HIS A 50 -14.39 -2.98 -0.02
C HIS A 50 -13.56 -3.37 1.22
N ASP A 51 -13.91 -4.49 1.87
CA ASP A 51 -13.21 -5.02 3.06
C ASP A 51 -11.91 -5.76 2.69
N SER A 52 -10.96 -5.04 2.09
CA SER A 52 -9.61 -5.55 1.78
C SER A 52 -8.72 -5.62 3.03
N TRP A 53 -9.03 -4.83 4.06
CA TRP A 53 -8.23 -4.75 5.28
C TRP A 53 -8.29 -6.01 6.12
N THR A 54 -9.40 -6.76 6.10
CA THR A 54 -9.48 -8.05 6.81
C THR A 54 -8.44 -9.04 6.28
N LEU A 55 -8.23 -9.11 4.96
CA LEU A 55 -7.17 -9.91 4.35
C LEU A 55 -5.79 -9.31 4.63
N ALA A 56 -5.63 -8.00 4.50
CA ALA A 56 -4.35 -7.34 4.79
C ALA A 56 -3.85 -7.61 6.21
N TYR A 57 -4.71 -7.52 7.23
CA TYR A 57 -4.33 -7.82 8.61
C TYR A 57 -4.08 -9.31 8.87
N ALA A 58 -4.55 -10.19 7.98
CA ALA A 58 -4.28 -11.62 8.03
C ALA A 58 -3.02 -12.04 7.25
N GLU A 59 -2.37 -11.11 6.55
CA GLU A 59 -1.09 -11.39 5.87
C GLU A 59 0.00 -11.71 6.89
N ASP A 60 0.55 -12.93 6.81
CA ASP A 60 1.60 -13.41 7.72
C ASP A 60 2.83 -12.47 7.72
N GLU A 61 3.14 -11.86 6.56
CA GLU A 61 4.29 -10.99 6.40
C GLU A 61 4.04 -9.54 6.82
N LEU A 62 2.78 -9.11 7.03
CA LEU A 62 2.45 -7.69 7.24
C LEU A 62 3.23 -7.12 8.43
N TYR A 63 3.16 -7.80 9.58
CA TYR A 63 3.77 -7.32 10.81
C TYR A 63 5.29 -7.40 10.75
N THR A 64 5.84 -8.48 10.19
CA THR A 64 7.29 -8.61 9.98
C THR A 64 7.82 -7.50 9.07
N TRP A 65 7.13 -7.21 7.97
CA TRP A 65 7.49 -6.09 7.09
C TRP A 65 7.36 -4.75 7.80
N MET A 66 6.25 -4.50 8.49
CA MET A 66 5.99 -3.22 9.16
C MET A 66 7.05 -2.91 10.21
N PHE A 67 7.43 -3.90 11.03
CA PHE A 67 8.43 -3.73 12.10
C PHE A 67 9.89 -3.79 11.61
N ALA A 68 10.13 -4.12 10.34
CA ALA A 68 11.46 -4.01 9.75
C ALA A 68 11.87 -2.56 9.43
N HIS A 69 10.92 -1.62 9.48
CA HIS A 69 11.16 -0.21 9.18
C HIS A 69 11.11 0.64 10.44
N GLU A 70 12.10 1.51 10.60
CA GLU A 70 12.11 2.51 11.65
C GLU A 70 12.22 3.89 11.02
N ARG A 71 11.38 4.83 11.48
CA ARG A 71 11.60 6.24 11.17
C ARG A 71 12.68 6.72 12.13
N THR A 72 13.87 6.98 11.61
CA THR A 72 14.84 7.77 12.35
C THR A 72 14.19 9.13 12.63
N ALA A 73 13.96 9.43 13.91
CA ALA A 73 13.63 10.80 14.28
C ALA A 73 14.88 11.62 13.95
N ASP A 74 14.77 12.48 12.94
CA ASP A 74 15.73 13.57 12.82
C ASP A 74 15.65 14.37 14.12
N GLY A 75 16.76 14.39 14.87
CA GLY A 75 16.91 15.21 16.08
C GLY A 75 16.93 16.70 15.78
#